data_AF-A0A1H2QXH4-F1
#
_entry.id   AF-A0A1H2QXH4-F1
#
_cell.length_a   1.000
_cell.length_b   1.000
_cell.length_c   1.000
_cell.angle_alpha   90.00
_cell.angle_beta   90.00
_cell.angle_gamma   90.00
#
_symmetry.space_group_name_H-M   'P 1'
#
loop_
_entity.id
_entity.type
_entity.pdbx_description
1 polymer ?
#
loop_
_entity_poly.entity_id
_entity_poly.type
_entity_poly.pdbx_seq_one_letter_code
_entity_poly.pdbx_strand_id
1 'polypeptide(L)'
;MGKRVLAILVALMLVFGIAENSFSQQKNPSREEVEKLIEEVATKRGIPSVILKCIAKLESGFRQFDSNGNPFVSKGGYIGIMQISEKETEYNLEKLKYDPVYNIEAGANHLLKKWAWVNNEMTQVGNMDPNILEHWYFTLWAYNGLLERNNPNVNSSTYQARIYETALKEYNQEITPISKKSMPSRGGRLHRNINIPTPEVYHEGDIIKYTPNDIVIPDTMEKADGKDPLVLYDGPKGNAIGTVKEDQTMTILEGPALKRGFYFYKVKVNEDKRIGWVYGNWIVKLMDNF
;
A
#
# COMPACT_ATOMS: atom_id res chain seq x y z
N MET A 1 3.77 57.76 34.65
CA MET A 1 3.00 56.80 33.83
C MET A 1 3.73 55.48 33.51
N GLY A 2 5.07 55.39 33.54
CA GLY A 2 5.78 54.19 33.05
C GLY A 2 5.79 52.93 33.94
N LYS A 3 5.71 53.04 35.27
CA LYS A 3 5.86 51.86 36.16
C LYS A 3 4.60 51.01 36.32
N ARG A 4 3.40 51.60 36.20
CA ARG A 4 2.12 50.89 36.30
C ARG A 4 1.73 50.17 35.00
N VAL A 5 2.13 50.71 33.85
CA VAL A 5 1.92 50.07 32.53
C VAL A 5 2.86 48.88 32.33
N LEU A 6 4.11 48.98 32.82
CA LEU A 6 5.07 47.86 32.77
C LEU A 6 4.65 46.68 33.64
N ALA A 7 4.07 46.93 34.82
CA ALA A 7 3.56 45.88 35.70
C ALA A 7 2.34 45.13 35.10
N ILE A 8 1.50 45.83 34.35
CA ILE A 8 0.34 45.23 33.65
C ILE A 8 0.80 44.37 32.47
N LEU A 9 1.86 44.79 31.74
CA LEU A 9 2.43 44.01 30.63
C LEU A 9 3.14 42.72 31.10
N VAL A 10 3.81 42.74 32.25
CA VAL A 10 4.43 41.53 32.84
C VAL A 10 3.37 40.58 33.41
N ALA A 11 2.29 41.11 34.01
CA ALA A 11 1.17 40.29 34.47
C ALA A 11 0.37 39.66 33.31
N LEU A 12 0.24 40.33 32.17
CA LEU A 12 -0.37 39.77 30.96
C LEU A 12 0.49 38.68 30.30
N MET A 13 1.82 38.78 30.34
CA MET A 13 2.71 37.70 29.87
C MET A 13 2.69 36.45 30.76
N LEU A 14 2.37 36.59 32.05
CA LEU A 14 2.25 35.47 32.98
C LEU A 14 0.88 34.75 32.90
N VAL A 15 -0.14 35.38 32.32
CA VAL A 15 -1.47 34.75 32.11
C VAL A 15 -1.58 34.03 30.77
N PHE A 16 -0.74 34.36 29.78
CA PHE A 16 -0.62 33.62 28.51
C PHE A 16 0.55 32.61 28.48
N GLY A 17 1.27 32.47 29.59
CA GLY A 17 2.50 31.69 29.69
C GLY A 17 2.35 30.35 30.42
N ILE A 18 1.20 29.67 30.37
CA ILE A 18 1.09 28.25 30.76
C ILE A 18 -0.04 27.58 29.95
N ALA A 19 0.09 27.57 28.62
CA ALA A 19 -0.38 26.40 27.87
C ALA A 19 0.85 25.51 27.70
N GLU A 20 1.29 24.90 28.81
CA GLU A 20 2.10 23.70 28.68
C GLU A 20 1.31 22.75 27.80
N ASN A 21 1.97 22.31 26.72
CA ASN A 21 1.49 21.29 25.81
C ASN A 21 0.84 20.20 26.65
N SER A 22 -0.49 20.21 26.71
CA SER A 22 -1.23 18.99 26.95
C SER A 22 -0.80 18.11 25.80
N PHE A 23 0.13 17.19 26.05
CA PHE A 23 0.39 16.08 25.15
C PHE A 23 -0.97 15.42 25.00
N SER A 24 -1.71 15.83 23.97
CA SER A 24 -2.87 15.09 23.52
C SER A 24 -2.28 13.79 23.04
N GLN A 25 -2.30 12.80 23.93
CA GLN A 25 -1.78 11.47 23.69
C GLN A 25 -2.40 11.00 22.38
N GLN A 26 -1.58 10.80 21.34
CA GLN A 26 -2.10 10.38 20.05
C GLN A 26 -2.72 9.00 20.25
N LYS A 27 -4.01 8.88 19.91
CA LYS A 27 -4.76 7.63 20.07
C LYS A 27 -4.86 6.94 18.74
N ASN A 28 -4.76 5.62 18.77
CA ASN A 28 -5.09 4.81 17.60
C ASN A 28 -6.56 5.03 17.23
N PRO A 29 -6.89 5.17 15.93
CA PRO A 29 -8.26 4.99 15.49
C PRO A 29 -8.77 3.61 15.90
N SER A 30 -10.10 3.45 15.93
CA SER A 30 -10.71 2.14 16.10
C SER A 30 -10.26 1.20 14.98
N ARG A 31 -10.34 -0.11 15.24
CA ARG A 31 -10.05 -1.12 14.23
C ARG A 31 -10.88 -0.91 12.96
N GLU A 32 -12.16 -0.61 13.10
CA GLU A 32 -13.09 -0.40 11.99
C GLU A 32 -12.68 0.82 11.14
N GLU A 33 -12.25 1.91 11.78
CA GLU A 33 -11.71 3.08 11.07
C GLU A 33 -10.41 2.73 10.32
N VAL A 34 -9.49 1.98 10.94
CA VAL A 34 -8.25 1.57 10.26
C VAL A 34 -8.55 0.63 9.08
N GLU A 35 -9.45 -0.34 9.24
CA GLU A 35 -9.84 -1.25 8.15
C GLU A 35 -10.48 -0.50 6.98
N LYS A 36 -11.32 0.50 7.26
CA LYS A 36 -11.89 1.38 6.22
C LYS A 36 -10.80 2.16 5.47
N LEU A 37 -9.84 2.75 6.19
CA LEU A 37 -8.71 3.44 5.56
C LEU A 37 -7.87 2.50 4.69
N ILE A 38 -7.67 1.25 5.16
CA ILE A 38 -7.00 0.21 4.38
C ILE A 38 -7.77 -0.13 3.11
N GLU A 39 -9.09 -0.27 3.18
CA GLU A 39 -9.95 -0.55 2.02
C GLU A 39 -9.90 0.60 0.99
N GLU A 40 -9.94 1.85 1.45
CA GLU A 40 -9.80 3.02 0.58
C GLU A 40 -8.45 3.02 -0.14
N VAL A 41 -7.35 2.80 0.58
CA VAL A 41 -6.00 2.72 -0.02
C VAL A 41 -5.87 1.52 -0.95
N ALA A 42 -6.35 0.35 -0.54
CA ALA A 42 -6.29 -0.88 -1.34
C ALA A 42 -7.05 -0.71 -2.67
N THR A 43 -8.24 -0.08 -2.62
CA THR A 43 -9.04 0.27 -3.80
C THR A 43 -8.26 1.18 -4.75
N LYS A 44 -7.71 2.29 -4.24
CA LYS A 44 -6.92 3.23 -5.05
C LYS A 44 -5.72 2.53 -5.70
N ARG A 45 -5.06 1.66 -4.96
CA ARG A 45 -3.79 1.03 -5.36
C ARG A 45 -3.97 -0.29 -6.10
N GLY A 46 -5.20 -0.74 -6.37
CA GLY A 46 -5.48 -2.01 -7.04
C GLY A 46 -4.86 -3.22 -6.33
N ILE A 47 -5.08 -3.32 -5.01
CA ILE A 47 -4.66 -4.43 -4.16
C ILE A 47 -5.92 -5.04 -3.55
N PRO A 48 -6.06 -6.37 -3.42
CA PRO A 48 -7.17 -6.95 -2.67
C PRO A 48 -7.16 -6.45 -1.21
N SER A 49 -8.24 -5.82 -0.76
CA SER A 49 -8.29 -5.19 0.57
C SER A 49 -8.03 -6.18 1.69
N VAL A 50 -8.52 -7.42 1.56
CA VAL A 50 -8.31 -8.51 2.51
C VAL A 50 -6.83 -8.81 2.73
N ILE A 51 -6.01 -8.73 1.69
CA ILE A 51 -4.56 -8.94 1.79
C ILE A 51 -3.93 -7.83 2.63
N LEU A 52 -4.25 -6.57 2.34
CA LEU A 52 -3.68 -5.43 3.05
C LEU A 52 -4.13 -5.37 4.51
N LYS A 53 -5.41 -5.71 4.79
CA LYS A 53 -5.95 -5.85 6.15
C LYS A 53 -5.24 -6.94 6.95
N CYS A 54 -5.02 -8.11 6.34
CA CYS A 54 -4.28 -9.19 7.01
C CYS A 54 -2.83 -8.81 7.31
N ILE A 55 -2.15 -8.09 6.40
CA ILE A 55 -0.79 -7.58 6.65
C ILE A 55 -0.81 -6.63 7.85
N ALA A 56 -1.68 -5.60 7.86
CA ALA A 56 -1.78 -4.66 8.98
C ALA A 56 -2.05 -5.35 10.32
N LYS A 57 -2.90 -6.40 10.32
CA LYS A 57 -3.16 -7.22 11.49
C LYS A 57 -1.90 -7.91 12.01
N LEU A 58 -1.14 -8.57 11.13
CA LEU A 58 0.05 -9.32 11.52
C LEU A 58 1.24 -8.43 11.90
N GLU A 59 1.37 -7.27 11.26
CA GLU A 59 2.49 -6.35 11.46
C GLU A 59 2.37 -5.55 12.76
N SER A 60 1.19 -5.01 13.07
CA SER A 60 1.02 -4.11 14.21
C SER A 60 -0.21 -4.41 15.08
N GLY A 61 -1.13 -5.22 14.57
CA GLY A 61 -2.48 -5.31 15.14
C GLY A 61 -3.28 -4.02 14.92
N PHE A 62 -3.09 -3.36 13.76
CA PHE A 62 -3.70 -2.08 13.39
C PHE A 62 -3.26 -0.86 14.20
N ARG A 63 -2.05 -0.90 14.81
CA ARG A 63 -1.59 0.17 15.70
C ARG A 63 -0.61 1.10 14.99
N GLN A 64 -0.96 2.38 14.96
CA GLN A 64 -0.06 3.48 14.62
C GLN A 64 0.76 3.94 15.83
N PHE A 65 0.15 3.95 17.03
CA PHE A 65 0.74 4.44 18.26
C PHE A 65 0.82 3.35 19.35
N ASP A 66 1.80 3.44 20.24
CA ASP A 66 1.92 2.59 21.44
C ASP A 66 0.94 3.03 22.55
N SER A 67 0.95 2.33 23.69
CA SER A 67 0.06 2.64 24.82
C SER A 67 0.35 4.01 25.47
N ASN A 68 1.51 4.59 25.19
CA ASN A 68 1.92 5.89 25.68
C ASN A 68 1.59 7.01 24.68
N GLY A 69 1.05 6.67 23.49
CA GLY A 69 0.74 7.62 22.43
C GLY A 69 1.96 8.03 21.60
N ASN A 70 3.09 7.34 21.74
CA ASN A 70 4.23 7.51 20.84
C ASN A 70 4.01 6.70 19.56
N PRO A 71 4.65 7.06 18.43
CA PRO A 71 4.66 6.20 17.24
C PRO A 71 5.08 4.77 17.59
N PHE A 72 4.32 3.79 17.09
CA PHE A 72 4.64 2.39 17.31
C PHE A 72 5.84 2.01 16.44
N VAL A 73 7.02 1.84 17.07
CA VAL A 73 8.27 1.47 16.40
C VAL A 73 8.78 0.15 16.97
N SER A 74 8.94 -0.88 16.11
CA SER A 74 9.51 -2.16 16.54
C SER A 74 11.04 -2.11 16.63
N LYS A 75 11.65 -3.13 17.25
CA LYS A 75 13.10 -3.23 17.52
C LYS A 75 13.99 -3.10 16.26
N GLY A 76 13.44 -3.19 15.06
CA GLY A 76 14.14 -3.03 13.78
C GLY A 76 13.98 -1.65 13.10
N GLY A 77 13.33 -0.69 13.74
CA GLY A 77 13.03 0.62 13.14
C GLY A 77 11.87 0.54 12.14
N TYR A 78 10.90 -0.34 12.37
CA TYR A 78 9.68 -0.43 11.53
C TYR A 78 8.53 0.29 12.20
N ILE A 79 7.83 1.12 11.45
CA ILE A 79 6.96 2.17 11.98
C ILE A 79 5.49 1.88 11.62
N GLY A 80 4.63 2.01 12.63
CA GLY A 80 3.18 2.16 12.49
C GLY A 80 2.43 0.92 12.00
N ILE A 81 1.26 1.16 11.42
CA ILE A 81 0.27 0.13 11.05
C ILE A 81 0.86 -0.95 10.16
N MET A 82 1.63 -0.55 9.15
CA MET A 82 2.17 -1.43 8.11
C MET A 82 3.62 -1.85 8.38
N GLN A 83 4.23 -1.40 9.48
CA GLN A 83 5.61 -1.67 9.87
C GLN A 83 6.62 -1.36 8.74
N ILE A 84 6.62 -0.12 8.27
CA ILE A 84 7.54 0.33 7.21
C ILE A 84 8.86 0.77 7.81
N SER A 85 9.97 0.38 7.18
CA SER A 85 11.30 0.67 7.71
C SER A 85 11.61 2.17 7.63
N GLU A 86 12.11 2.75 8.72
CA GLU A 86 12.63 4.12 8.76
C GLU A 86 13.81 4.35 7.78
N LYS A 87 14.41 3.27 7.27
CA LYS A 87 15.50 3.29 6.30
C LYS A 87 15.01 3.50 4.86
N GLU A 88 13.71 3.40 4.61
CA GLU A 88 13.11 3.70 3.31
C GLU A 88 12.96 5.23 3.15
N THR A 89 14.06 5.89 2.82
CA THR A 89 14.19 7.36 2.80
C THR A 89 13.34 8.07 1.73
N GLU A 90 12.70 7.32 0.85
CA GLU A 90 11.74 7.86 -0.11
C GLU A 90 10.41 8.24 0.55
N TYR A 91 10.12 7.77 1.77
CA TYR A 91 8.94 8.16 2.52
C TYR A 91 9.24 9.33 3.45
N ASN A 92 8.24 10.20 3.64
CA ASN A 92 8.30 11.25 4.64
C ASN A 92 8.24 10.62 6.05
N LEU A 93 9.36 10.66 6.77
CA LEU A 93 9.50 9.99 8.06
C LEU A 93 8.51 10.51 9.13
N GLU A 94 8.23 11.81 9.14
CA GLU A 94 7.31 12.40 10.11
C GLU A 94 5.86 11.97 9.83
N LYS A 95 5.42 12.02 8.57
CA LYS A 95 4.12 11.47 8.18
C LYS A 95 4.04 9.97 8.47
N LEU A 96 5.13 9.21 8.22
CA LEU A 96 5.14 7.77 8.51
C LEU A 96 4.89 7.44 10.00
N LYS A 97 5.35 8.31 10.90
CA LYS A 97 5.18 8.18 12.36
C LYS A 97 3.82 8.65 12.86
N TYR A 98 3.28 9.71 12.29
CA TYR A 98 2.14 10.44 12.88
C TYR A 98 0.87 10.45 12.04
N ASP A 99 0.93 10.05 10.77
CA ASP A 99 -0.21 9.98 9.85
C ASP A 99 -0.53 8.50 9.53
N PRO A 100 -1.59 7.93 10.13
CA PRO A 100 -2.02 6.57 9.84
C PRO A 100 -2.31 6.31 8.36
N VAL A 101 -2.91 7.27 7.65
CA VAL A 101 -3.25 7.11 6.23
C VAL A 101 -1.98 7.03 5.40
N TYR A 102 -1.03 7.94 5.65
CA TYR A 102 0.27 7.93 5.00
C TYR A 102 1.02 6.61 5.27
N ASN A 103 0.97 6.09 6.50
CA ASN A 103 1.58 4.80 6.84
C ASN A 103 0.97 3.63 6.05
N ILE A 104 -0.36 3.62 5.88
CA ILE A 104 -1.07 2.62 5.08
C ILE A 104 -0.71 2.76 3.60
N GLU A 105 -0.67 3.98 3.04
CA GLU A 105 -0.24 4.23 1.66
C GLU A 105 1.21 3.80 1.42
N ALA A 106 2.11 4.08 2.37
CA ALA A 106 3.50 3.63 2.32
C ALA A 106 3.61 2.10 2.32
N GLY A 107 2.79 1.41 3.12
CA GLY A 107 2.73 -0.04 3.13
C GLY A 107 2.18 -0.65 1.85
N ALA A 108 1.13 -0.06 1.28
CA ALA A 108 0.61 -0.46 -0.02
C ALA A 108 1.69 -0.29 -1.12
N ASN A 109 2.38 0.85 -1.15
CA ASN A 109 3.44 1.12 -2.10
C ASN A 109 4.65 0.18 -1.90
N HIS A 110 5.03 -0.11 -0.66
CA HIS A 110 6.06 -1.09 -0.34
C HIS A 110 5.68 -2.50 -0.84
N LEU A 111 4.44 -2.93 -0.60
CA LEU A 111 3.92 -4.20 -1.09
C LEU A 111 3.95 -4.27 -2.63
N LEU A 112 3.59 -3.19 -3.31
CA LEU A 112 3.63 -3.10 -4.77
C LEU A 112 5.05 -3.12 -5.33
N LYS A 113 6.04 -2.57 -4.62
CA LYS A 113 7.47 -2.74 -4.96
C LYS A 113 7.91 -4.19 -4.84
N LYS A 114 7.48 -4.90 -3.79
CA LYS A 114 7.72 -6.35 -3.65
C LYS A 114 7.04 -7.12 -4.78
N TRP A 115 5.80 -6.79 -5.10
CA TRP A 115 5.05 -7.39 -6.20
C TRP A 115 5.78 -7.23 -7.54
N ALA A 116 6.18 -6.00 -7.87
CA ALA A 116 6.95 -5.70 -9.08
C ALA A 116 8.27 -6.48 -9.14
N TRP A 117 8.99 -6.53 -8.02
CA TRP A 117 10.26 -7.25 -7.91
C TRP A 117 10.07 -8.77 -8.07
N VAL A 118 9.09 -9.38 -7.38
CA VAL A 118 8.73 -10.79 -7.54
C VAL A 118 8.39 -11.10 -9.00
N ASN A 119 7.59 -10.25 -9.65
CA ASN A 119 7.21 -10.44 -11.05
C ASN A 119 8.41 -10.40 -12.01
N ASN A 120 9.46 -9.63 -11.69
CA ASN A 120 10.64 -9.54 -12.52
C ASN A 120 11.68 -10.65 -12.22
N GLU A 121 11.85 -11.01 -10.95
CA GLU A 121 13.02 -11.74 -10.45
C GLU A 121 12.74 -13.16 -9.95
N MET A 122 11.49 -13.50 -9.65
CA MET A 122 11.13 -14.75 -8.97
C MET A 122 10.16 -15.63 -9.79
N THR A 123 10.04 -16.88 -9.35
CA THR A 123 8.91 -17.76 -9.70
C THR A 123 7.58 -17.06 -9.40
N GLN A 124 6.61 -17.29 -10.28
CA GLN A 124 5.27 -16.70 -10.23
C GLN A 124 4.22 -17.76 -9.98
N VAL A 125 3.06 -17.35 -9.49
CA VAL A 125 1.84 -18.16 -9.48
C VAL A 125 0.92 -17.62 -10.58
N GLY A 126 0.46 -18.52 -11.45
CA GLY A 126 -0.41 -18.21 -12.56
C GLY A 126 0.16 -17.16 -13.51
N ASN A 127 -0.70 -16.28 -13.99
CA ASN A 127 -0.34 -15.14 -14.85
C ASN A 127 -0.07 -13.86 -14.05
N MET A 128 0.02 -13.94 -12.72
CA MET A 128 0.11 -12.80 -11.80
C MET A 128 -1.07 -11.82 -11.95
N ASP A 129 -2.28 -12.26 -12.29
CA ASP A 129 -3.46 -11.39 -12.15
C ASP A 129 -3.57 -10.89 -10.69
N PRO A 130 -3.49 -9.57 -10.43
CA PRO A 130 -3.50 -9.04 -9.07
C PRO A 130 -4.84 -9.22 -8.36
N ASN A 131 -5.93 -9.52 -9.09
CA ASN A 131 -7.22 -9.79 -8.46
C ASN A 131 -7.34 -11.24 -7.98
N ILE A 132 -6.39 -12.13 -8.25
CA ILE A 132 -6.42 -13.50 -7.72
C ILE A 132 -5.58 -13.57 -6.44
N LEU A 133 -6.21 -13.92 -5.32
CA LEU A 133 -5.58 -13.86 -3.99
C LEU A 133 -4.34 -14.77 -3.89
N GLU A 134 -4.40 -15.95 -4.51
CA GLU A 134 -3.31 -16.94 -4.53
C GLU A 134 -2.06 -16.41 -5.26
N HIS A 135 -2.22 -15.47 -6.20
CA HIS A 135 -1.09 -14.90 -6.92
C HIS A 135 -0.17 -14.03 -6.05
N TRP A 136 -0.65 -13.60 -4.88
CA TRP A 136 0.12 -12.80 -3.93
C TRP A 136 1.12 -13.60 -3.09
N TYR A 137 1.12 -14.94 -3.16
CA TYR A 137 1.89 -15.82 -2.28
C TYR A 137 3.37 -15.43 -2.09
N PHE A 138 4.12 -15.26 -3.19
CA PHE A 138 5.54 -14.90 -3.09
C PHE A 138 5.76 -13.45 -2.68
N THR A 139 4.83 -12.56 -3.02
CA THR A 139 4.86 -11.16 -2.60
C THR A 139 4.68 -11.04 -1.09
N LEU A 140 3.78 -11.84 -0.49
CA LEU A 140 3.60 -11.92 0.97
C LEU A 140 4.87 -12.42 1.66
N TRP A 141 5.51 -13.45 1.10
CA TRP A 141 6.81 -13.92 1.60
C TRP A 141 7.88 -12.82 1.51
N ALA A 142 7.93 -12.10 0.40
CA ALA A 142 8.88 -11.02 0.16
C ALA A 142 8.66 -9.81 1.07
N TYR A 143 7.40 -9.52 1.43
CA TYR A 143 7.04 -8.48 2.40
C TYR A 143 7.70 -8.76 3.76
N ASN A 144 7.61 -10.00 4.26
CA ASN A 144 8.27 -10.40 5.52
C ASN A 144 9.76 -10.78 5.37
N GLY A 145 10.36 -10.58 4.19
CA GLY A 145 11.82 -10.63 3.98
C GLY A 145 12.42 -11.93 3.41
N LEU A 146 11.66 -12.80 2.72
CA LEU A 146 12.16 -14.05 2.10
C LEU A 146 13.00 -14.97 3.02
N LEU A 147 12.75 -14.90 4.33
CA LEU A 147 13.54 -15.61 5.32
C LEU A 147 13.21 -17.12 5.33
N GLU A 148 14.18 -17.96 5.72
CA GLU A 148 14.00 -19.42 5.77
C GLU A 148 12.83 -19.83 6.67
N ARG A 149 12.57 -19.10 7.76
CA ARG A 149 11.43 -19.32 8.66
C ARG A 149 10.06 -19.21 7.97
N ASN A 150 10.00 -18.60 6.79
CA ASN A 150 8.79 -18.45 5.99
C ASN A 150 8.72 -19.47 4.84
N ASN A 151 9.65 -20.44 4.79
CA ASN A 151 9.60 -21.57 3.86
C ASN A 151 8.65 -22.66 4.40
N PRO A 152 7.61 -23.06 3.65
CA PRO A 152 6.65 -24.07 4.10
C PRO A 152 7.21 -25.49 4.21
N ASN A 153 8.38 -25.77 3.63
CA ASN A 153 9.11 -27.02 3.84
C ASN A 153 9.98 -27.01 5.11
N VAL A 154 10.14 -25.85 5.75
CA VAL A 154 10.92 -25.69 7.00
C VAL A 154 10.01 -25.36 8.19
N ASN A 155 8.94 -24.60 7.99
CA ASN A 155 8.02 -24.16 9.03
C ASN A 155 6.58 -24.23 8.51
N SER A 156 5.65 -24.79 9.30
CA SER A 156 4.22 -24.81 8.96
C SER A 156 3.53 -23.47 9.21
N SER A 157 4.01 -22.67 10.16
CA SER A 157 3.45 -21.37 10.52
C SER A 157 4.21 -20.23 9.83
N THR A 158 4.27 -20.27 8.50
CA THR A 158 4.89 -19.21 7.70
C THR A 158 4.07 -17.92 7.74
N TYR A 159 4.68 -16.79 7.35
CA TYR A 159 3.96 -15.53 7.23
C TYR A 159 2.74 -15.64 6.30
N GLN A 160 2.90 -16.30 5.15
CA GLN A 160 1.86 -16.52 4.16
C GLN A 160 0.71 -17.37 4.72
N ALA A 161 1.04 -18.47 5.43
CA ALA A 161 0.04 -19.30 6.08
C ALA A 161 -0.76 -18.51 7.13
N ARG A 162 -0.08 -17.67 7.92
CA ARG A 162 -0.73 -16.79 8.90
C ARG A 162 -1.65 -15.76 8.24
N ILE A 163 -1.26 -15.20 7.09
CA ILE A 163 -2.15 -14.30 6.32
C ILE A 163 -3.40 -15.06 5.88
N TYR A 164 -3.27 -16.29 5.37
CA TYR A 164 -4.43 -17.08 4.91
C TYR A 164 -5.34 -17.47 6.08
N GLU A 165 -4.76 -17.84 7.22
CA GLU A 165 -5.52 -18.09 8.44
C GLU A 165 -6.26 -16.83 8.94
N THR A 166 -5.61 -15.67 8.92
CA THR A 166 -6.25 -14.40 9.30
C THR A 166 -7.37 -14.04 8.32
N ALA A 167 -7.17 -14.23 7.01
CA ALA A 167 -8.19 -13.99 6.00
C ALA A 167 -9.45 -14.82 6.27
N LEU A 168 -9.29 -16.11 6.56
CA LEU A 168 -10.39 -17.00 6.90
C LEU A 168 -11.05 -16.63 8.23
N LYS A 169 -10.26 -16.47 9.30
CA LYS A 169 -10.77 -16.28 10.67
C LYS A 169 -11.46 -14.93 10.87
N GLU A 170 -10.95 -13.87 10.23
CA GLU A 170 -11.40 -12.49 10.50
C GLU A 170 -12.32 -11.95 9.41
N TYR A 171 -12.23 -12.47 8.17
CA TYR A 171 -12.98 -11.95 7.02
C TYR A 171 -13.77 -13.02 6.28
N ASN A 172 -13.78 -14.27 6.75
CA ASN A 172 -14.42 -15.41 6.08
C ASN A 172 -13.98 -15.56 4.61
N GLN A 173 -12.73 -15.20 4.32
CA GLN A 173 -12.14 -15.27 2.99
C GLN A 173 -11.21 -16.49 2.92
N GLU A 174 -11.62 -17.49 2.16
CA GLU A 174 -10.74 -18.61 1.82
C GLU A 174 -9.67 -18.17 0.81
N ILE A 175 -8.45 -18.71 0.97
CA ILE A 175 -7.36 -18.57 0.01
C ILE A 175 -6.71 -19.94 -0.11
N THR A 176 -6.66 -20.48 -1.32
CA THR A 176 -6.17 -21.83 -1.57
C THR A 176 -4.65 -21.88 -1.36
N PRO A 177 -4.15 -22.77 -0.48
CA PRO A 177 -2.72 -22.89 -0.26
C PRO A 177 -1.94 -23.31 -1.51
N ILE A 178 -0.82 -22.64 -1.78
CA ILE A 178 0.13 -23.07 -2.81
C ILE A 178 0.87 -24.33 -2.33
N SER A 179 0.92 -25.35 -3.19
CA SER A 179 1.56 -26.63 -2.86
C SER A 179 3.02 -26.46 -2.44
N LYS A 180 3.35 -26.95 -1.24
CA LYS A 180 4.73 -26.97 -0.73
C LYS A 180 5.70 -27.79 -1.59
N LYS A 181 5.18 -28.72 -2.41
CA LYS A 181 5.98 -29.49 -3.38
C LYS A 181 6.63 -28.59 -4.44
N SER A 182 6.05 -27.43 -4.69
CA SER A 182 6.59 -26.41 -5.61
C SER A 182 7.63 -25.50 -4.95
N MET A 183 7.91 -25.68 -3.65
CA MET A 183 8.82 -24.84 -2.86
C MET A 183 10.18 -25.51 -2.69
N PRO A 184 11.28 -24.74 -2.55
CA PRO A 184 12.59 -25.32 -2.30
C PRO A 184 12.59 -25.96 -0.91
N SER A 185 13.47 -26.94 -0.71
CA SER A 185 13.62 -27.60 0.59
C SER A 185 14.14 -26.64 1.67
N ARG A 186 14.91 -25.61 1.29
CA ARG A 186 15.49 -24.58 2.17
C ARG A 186 15.56 -23.21 1.49
N GLY A 187 15.85 -22.18 2.28
CA GLY A 187 15.93 -20.78 1.81
C GLY A 187 14.56 -20.21 1.42
N GLY A 188 14.52 -18.99 0.90
CA GLY A 188 13.26 -18.32 0.54
C GLY A 188 13.20 -17.71 -0.86
N ARG A 189 14.27 -17.79 -1.65
CA ARG A 189 14.28 -17.29 -3.03
C ARG A 189 14.14 -18.46 -4.02
N LEU A 190 13.05 -18.44 -4.81
CA LEU A 190 12.92 -19.23 -6.02
C LEU A 190 13.19 -18.35 -7.24
N HIS A 191 14.20 -18.70 -8.02
CA HIS A 191 14.48 -18.04 -9.29
C HIS A 191 13.39 -18.36 -10.32
N ARG A 192 13.31 -17.59 -11.42
CA ARG A 192 12.20 -17.57 -12.39
C ARG A 192 12.07 -18.81 -13.29
N ASN A 193 12.70 -19.92 -12.95
CA ASN A 193 12.73 -21.13 -13.78
C ASN A 193 11.56 -22.09 -13.52
N ILE A 194 10.70 -21.81 -12.53
CA ILE A 194 9.53 -22.63 -12.21
C ILE A 194 8.29 -21.78 -12.48
N ASN A 195 7.32 -22.34 -13.21
CA ASN A 195 6.00 -21.77 -13.34
C ASN A 195 5.06 -22.55 -12.43
N ILE A 196 4.43 -21.88 -11.47
CA ILE A 196 3.43 -22.51 -10.60
C ILE A 196 2.07 -22.12 -11.18
N PRO A 197 1.20 -23.07 -11.58
CA PRO A 197 -0.11 -22.71 -12.11
C PRO A 197 -0.98 -22.09 -11.02
N THR A 198 -1.98 -21.31 -11.42
CA THR A 198 -3.10 -20.96 -10.54
C THR A 198 -3.75 -22.26 -10.06
N PRO A 199 -4.03 -22.42 -8.75
CA PRO A 199 -4.74 -23.59 -8.25
C PRO A 199 -6.12 -23.75 -8.90
N GLU A 200 -6.63 -24.99 -8.99
CA GLU A 200 -7.95 -25.26 -9.60
C GLU A 200 -9.09 -24.51 -8.91
N VAL A 201 -9.00 -24.39 -7.59
CA VAL A 201 -9.86 -23.53 -6.77
C VAL A 201 -9.05 -22.29 -6.43
N TYR A 202 -9.51 -21.12 -6.85
CA TYR A 202 -8.88 -19.84 -6.57
C TYR A 202 -9.94 -18.81 -6.23
N HIS A 203 -9.53 -17.70 -5.62
CA HIS A 203 -10.43 -16.68 -5.12
C HIS A 203 -10.08 -15.31 -5.67
N GLU A 204 -11.11 -14.56 -6.03
CA GLU A 204 -10.96 -13.18 -6.47
C GLU A 204 -10.99 -12.21 -5.28
N GLY A 205 -10.20 -11.15 -5.38
CA GLY A 205 -10.27 -9.97 -4.54
C GLY A 205 -11.30 -8.98 -5.04
N ASP A 206 -11.23 -7.78 -4.48
CA ASP A 206 -12.16 -6.67 -4.67
C ASP A 206 -11.56 -5.52 -5.50
N ILE A 207 -10.60 -5.81 -6.39
CA ILE A 207 -10.01 -4.79 -7.25
C ILE A 207 -11.05 -4.27 -8.25
N ILE A 208 -11.35 -2.98 -8.16
CA ILE A 208 -12.22 -2.27 -9.11
C ILE A 208 -11.50 -2.12 -10.46
N LYS A 209 -12.22 -2.40 -11.54
CA LYS A 209 -11.76 -2.21 -12.92
C LYS A 209 -12.47 -1.00 -13.55
N TYR A 210 -11.71 -0.11 -14.18
CA TYR A 210 -12.27 1.02 -14.91
C TYR A 210 -12.79 0.58 -16.28
N THR A 211 -13.77 1.31 -16.80
CA THR A 211 -14.44 1.03 -18.08
C THR A 211 -14.28 2.21 -19.04
N PRO A 212 -14.39 2.00 -20.35
CA PRO A 212 -14.36 3.10 -21.32
C PRO A 212 -15.34 4.22 -20.96
N ASN A 213 -14.89 5.47 -21.12
CA ASN A 213 -15.55 6.73 -20.73
C ASN A 213 -15.50 7.10 -19.25
N ASP A 214 -14.96 6.25 -18.36
CA ASP A 214 -14.64 6.71 -17.00
C ASP A 214 -13.63 7.87 -17.07
N ILE A 215 -13.90 8.91 -16.29
CA ILE A 215 -12.97 10.02 -16.08
C ILE A 215 -12.13 9.72 -14.84
N VAL A 216 -10.81 9.76 -15.00
CA VAL A 216 -9.85 9.47 -13.94
C VAL A 216 -8.85 10.60 -13.80
N ILE A 217 -8.26 10.73 -12.61
CA ILE A 217 -7.17 11.66 -12.30
C ILE A 217 -5.94 10.89 -11.80
N PRO A 218 -4.73 11.43 -11.95
CA PRO A 218 -3.55 10.88 -11.30
C PRO A 218 -3.70 10.84 -9.77
N ASP A 219 -3.27 9.73 -9.17
CA ASP A 219 -3.19 9.55 -7.73
C ASP A 219 -1.90 8.81 -7.37
N THR A 220 -0.77 9.48 -7.58
CA THR A 220 0.54 8.99 -7.16
C THR A 220 0.76 9.26 -5.67
N MET A 221 1.48 8.35 -5.01
CA MET A 221 1.80 8.51 -3.59
C MET A 221 2.78 9.67 -3.38
N GLU A 222 2.55 10.46 -2.33
CA GLU A 222 3.50 11.48 -1.88
C GLU A 222 4.76 10.86 -1.26
N LYS A 223 5.92 11.27 -1.74
CA LYS A 223 7.25 10.91 -1.24
C LYS A 223 7.84 12.02 -0.36
N ALA A 224 9.02 11.76 0.21
CA ALA A 224 9.76 12.73 1.01
C ALA A 224 10.09 14.02 0.24
N ASP A 225 10.31 13.92 -1.06
CA ASP A 225 10.69 15.02 -1.97
C ASP A 225 9.53 15.56 -2.83
N GLY A 226 8.30 15.12 -2.54
CA GLY A 226 7.08 15.52 -3.26
C GLY A 226 6.43 14.35 -3.98
N LYS A 227 5.52 14.64 -4.92
CA LYS A 227 4.85 13.60 -5.70
C LYS A 227 5.50 13.42 -7.06
N ASP A 228 5.69 12.15 -7.43
CA ASP A 228 6.06 11.84 -8.80
C ASP A 228 4.89 12.13 -9.74
N PRO A 229 5.12 12.66 -10.94
CA PRO A 229 4.08 12.76 -11.93
C PRO A 229 3.68 11.37 -12.43
N LEU A 230 2.44 11.21 -12.89
CA LEU A 230 2.00 9.97 -13.50
C LEU A 230 2.66 9.79 -14.88
N VAL A 231 3.32 8.67 -15.11
CA VAL A 231 3.98 8.38 -16.39
C VAL A 231 2.98 7.83 -17.40
N LEU A 232 3.00 8.39 -18.61
CA LEU A 232 2.24 7.93 -19.78
C LEU A 232 3.15 7.06 -20.66
N TYR A 233 2.67 5.89 -21.07
CA TYR A 233 3.43 4.90 -21.85
C TYR A 233 2.86 4.70 -23.27
N ASP A 234 3.70 4.28 -24.23
CA ASP A 234 3.26 3.91 -25.59
C ASP A 234 2.49 2.58 -25.67
N GLY A 235 2.57 1.76 -24.62
CA GLY A 235 1.90 0.47 -24.48
C GLY A 235 1.92 -0.05 -23.04
N PRO A 236 1.20 -1.15 -22.73
CA PRO A 236 1.29 -1.80 -21.42
C PRO A 236 2.74 -2.24 -21.12
N LYS A 237 3.36 -1.59 -20.11
CA LYS A 237 4.78 -1.73 -19.77
C LYS A 237 5.73 -1.44 -20.96
N GLY A 238 5.34 -0.48 -21.80
CA GLY A 238 6.13 0.06 -22.91
C GLY A 238 7.08 1.18 -22.48
N ASN A 239 7.49 2.03 -23.43
CA ASN A 239 8.37 3.16 -23.16
C ASN A 239 7.56 4.37 -22.67
N ALA A 240 8.16 5.17 -21.79
CA ALA A 240 7.56 6.44 -21.37
C ALA A 240 7.52 7.42 -22.56
N ILE A 241 6.36 8.02 -22.79
CA ILE A 241 6.12 9.03 -23.85
C ILE A 241 5.73 10.40 -23.29
N GLY A 242 5.68 10.52 -21.96
CA GLY A 242 5.42 11.78 -21.27
C GLY A 242 4.87 11.54 -19.87
N THR A 243 4.40 12.62 -19.26
CA THR A 243 3.76 12.59 -17.95
C THR A 243 2.42 13.30 -17.96
N VAL A 244 1.58 12.96 -16.98
CA VAL A 244 0.29 13.58 -16.67
C VAL A 244 0.40 14.23 -15.29
N LYS A 245 0.08 15.52 -15.20
CA LYS A 245 0.13 16.30 -13.96
C LYS A 245 -1.12 16.05 -13.11
N GLU A 246 -1.03 16.29 -11.81
CA GLU A 246 -2.13 16.04 -10.84
C GLU A 246 -3.42 16.83 -11.15
N ASP A 247 -3.32 17.99 -11.81
CA ASP A 247 -4.46 18.81 -12.20
C ASP A 247 -5.11 18.39 -13.53
N GLN A 248 -4.53 17.40 -14.23
CA GLN A 248 -5.04 16.90 -15.49
C GLN A 248 -6.01 15.73 -15.29
N THR A 249 -7.00 15.66 -16.18
CA THR A 249 -7.97 14.58 -16.22
C THR A 249 -7.73 13.68 -17.43
N MET A 250 -8.12 12.42 -17.32
CA MET A 250 -7.97 11.42 -18.37
C MET A 250 -9.29 10.71 -18.60
N THR A 251 -9.63 10.47 -19.86
CA THR A 251 -10.73 9.58 -20.23
C THR A 251 -10.20 8.19 -20.53
N ILE A 252 -10.73 7.15 -19.88
CA ILE A 252 -10.42 5.75 -20.22
C ILE A 252 -10.96 5.44 -21.62
N LEU A 253 -10.08 4.97 -22.50
CA LEU A 253 -10.42 4.55 -23.86
C LEU A 253 -10.56 3.03 -23.98
N GLU A 254 -9.71 2.28 -23.26
CA GLU A 254 -9.57 0.83 -23.37
C GLU A 254 -8.95 0.25 -22.09
N GLY A 255 -9.29 -1.00 -21.75
CA GLY A 255 -8.66 -1.75 -20.67
C GLY A 255 -9.68 -2.39 -19.69
N PRO A 256 -9.17 -3.05 -18.63
CA PRO A 256 -7.76 -3.23 -18.34
C PRO A 256 -7.07 -4.25 -19.25
N ALA A 257 -5.83 -3.95 -19.66
CA ALA A 257 -4.90 -4.93 -20.23
C ALA A 257 -3.98 -5.45 -19.13
N LEU A 258 -4.01 -6.75 -18.84
CA LEU A 258 -3.11 -7.38 -17.87
C LEU A 258 -1.71 -7.59 -18.48
N LYS A 259 -0.69 -6.97 -17.88
CA LYS A 259 0.71 -7.16 -18.30
C LYS A 259 1.64 -7.21 -17.09
N ARG A 260 2.35 -8.32 -16.92
CA ARG A 260 3.34 -8.54 -15.84
C ARG A 260 2.77 -8.13 -14.48
N GLY A 261 1.56 -8.63 -14.20
CA GLY A 261 0.83 -8.45 -12.96
C GLY A 261 0.32 -7.05 -12.64
N PHE A 262 0.20 -6.20 -13.65
CA PHE A 262 -0.45 -4.90 -13.51
C PHE A 262 -1.56 -4.76 -14.55
N TYR A 263 -2.65 -4.12 -14.15
CA TYR A 263 -3.68 -3.66 -15.06
C TYR A 263 -3.28 -2.31 -15.65
N PHE A 264 -3.22 -2.25 -16.97
CA PHE A 264 -2.97 -1.01 -17.72
C PHE A 264 -4.24 -0.54 -18.39
N TYR A 265 -4.44 0.78 -18.42
CA TYR A 265 -5.55 1.41 -19.11
C TYR A 265 -5.04 2.37 -20.16
N LYS A 266 -5.63 2.30 -21.35
CA LYS A 266 -5.39 3.29 -22.40
C LYS A 266 -6.23 4.51 -22.08
N VAL A 267 -5.62 5.68 -22.11
CA VAL A 267 -6.22 6.95 -21.72
C VAL A 267 -6.01 8.02 -22.78
N LYS A 268 -6.94 8.97 -22.85
CA LYS A 268 -6.76 10.26 -23.50
C LYS A 268 -6.66 11.33 -22.41
N VAL A 269 -5.54 12.05 -22.34
CA VAL A 269 -5.40 13.24 -21.49
C VAL A 269 -6.32 14.33 -22.04
N ASN A 270 -7.21 14.85 -21.22
CA ASN A 270 -8.31 15.69 -21.70
C ASN A 270 -7.84 17.09 -22.12
N GLU A 271 -6.80 17.61 -21.47
CA GLU A 271 -6.30 18.97 -21.62
C GLU A 271 -5.42 19.11 -22.87
N ASP A 272 -4.64 18.09 -23.22
CA ASP A 272 -3.68 18.15 -24.34
C ASP A 272 -3.88 17.06 -25.42
N LYS A 273 -4.89 16.21 -25.26
CA LYS A 273 -5.31 15.15 -26.20
C LYS A 273 -4.26 14.05 -26.46
N ARG A 274 -3.15 14.00 -25.72
CA ARG A 274 -2.20 12.88 -25.80
C ARG A 274 -2.91 11.58 -25.42
N ILE A 275 -2.55 10.51 -26.13
CA ILE A 275 -3.07 9.16 -25.89
C ILE A 275 -1.90 8.27 -25.50
N GLY A 276 -2.09 7.45 -24.48
CA GLY A 276 -1.12 6.46 -24.04
C GLY A 276 -1.71 5.52 -23.01
N TRP A 277 -0.86 4.80 -22.30
CA TRP A 277 -1.23 3.83 -21.28
C TRP A 277 -0.74 4.28 -19.90
N VAL A 278 -1.51 4.00 -18.87
CA VAL A 278 -1.15 4.27 -17.46
C VAL A 278 -1.36 3.01 -16.61
N TYR A 279 -0.64 2.92 -15.50
CA TYR A 279 -0.91 1.90 -14.48
C TYR A 279 -2.23 2.24 -13.80
N GLY A 280 -3.12 1.24 -13.69
CA GLY A 280 -4.39 1.38 -12.98
C GLY A 280 -4.24 1.74 -11.51
N ASN A 281 -3.12 1.38 -10.91
CA ASN A 281 -2.90 1.54 -9.48
C ASN A 281 -2.70 3.02 -9.06
N TRP A 282 -2.26 3.90 -9.97
CA TRP A 282 -1.94 5.31 -9.67
C TRP A 282 -2.92 6.27 -10.35
N ILE A 283 -4.14 5.80 -10.61
CA ILE A 283 -5.26 6.60 -11.07
C ILE A 283 -6.47 6.31 -10.19
N VAL A 284 -7.35 7.29 -10.05
CA VAL A 284 -8.63 7.13 -9.36
C VAL A 284 -9.73 7.71 -10.21
N LYS A 285 -10.91 7.10 -10.16
CA LYS A 285 -12.09 7.66 -10.82
C LYS A 285 -12.42 8.99 -10.18
N LEU A 286 -12.54 10.03 -11.01
CA LEU A 286 -13.11 11.30 -10.60
C LEU A 286 -14.58 11.02 -10.29
N MET A 287 -14.92 10.96 -9.01
CA MET A 287 -16.31 10.89 -8.61
C MET A 287 -16.95 12.26 -8.88
N ASP A 288 -18.18 12.25 -9.40
CA ASP A 288 -18.98 13.47 -9.49
C ASP A 288 -19.22 13.98 -8.07
N ASN A 289 -18.37 14.88 -7.59
CA ASN A 289 -18.71 15.75 -6.49
C ASN A 289 -19.85 16.65 -7.00
N PHE A 290 -21.09 16.27 -6.72
CA PHE A 290 -22.24 17.17 -6.83
C PHE A 290 -22.19 18.23 -5.73
#